data_AF-A0A2R7NKX4-F1
#
_entry.id   AF-A0A2R7NKX4-F1
#
_cell.length_a   1.000
_cell.length_b   1.000
_cell.length_c   1.000
_cell.angle_alpha   90.00
_cell.angle_beta   90.00
_cell.angle_gamma   90.00
#
_symmetry.space_group_name_H-M   'P 1'
#
loop_
_entity.id
_entity.type
_entity.pdbx_description
1 polymer ?
#
loop_
_entity_poly.entity_id
_entity_poly.type
_entity_poly.pdbx_seq_one_letter_code
_entity_poly.pdbx_strand_id
1 'polypeptide(L)'
;GRHKVYLDDFKICSQLVTNKEYLEFIEAGGYEDFCHWHAEGWDWVRQNSAKSPLYWHFIDEKWMNYTLNGLQEIDLKEAVCHINFFEASAFASWKGKRLPTEAEWEAASEHFDWGKRWEWTNSAYLPYPGFKKEAGAVGEYNGKFMVNQMVLRGASVATPPGHSRNTYRNFFQTHLQWQFTGIRLAQ
;
A
#
# COMPACT_ATOMS: atom_id res chain seq x y z
N GLY A 1 -18.32 -10.38 -6.86
CA GLY A 1 -19.53 -9.80 -7.45
C GLY A 1 -19.91 -8.53 -6.70
N ARG A 2 -20.75 -7.68 -7.30
CA ARG A 2 -21.34 -6.51 -6.62
C ARG A 2 -22.17 -6.99 -5.43
N HIS A 3 -22.01 -6.36 -4.27
CA HIS A 3 -22.74 -6.68 -3.04
C HIS A 3 -22.92 -5.42 -2.20
N LYS A 4 -23.83 -5.47 -1.22
CA LYS A 4 -24.08 -4.34 -0.32
C LYS A 4 -23.04 -4.36 0.81
N VAL A 5 -22.50 -3.19 1.11
CA VAL A 5 -21.67 -2.89 2.28
C VAL A 5 -22.22 -1.66 2.98
N TYR A 6 -22.00 -1.55 4.29
CA TYR A 6 -22.34 -0.36 5.06
C TYR A 6 -21.04 0.29 5.52
N LEU A 7 -20.94 1.60 5.34
CA LEU A 7 -19.80 2.39 5.75
C LEU A 7 -20.28 3.39 6.80
N ASP A 8 -19.56 3.51 7.90
CA ASP A 8 -19.71 4.63 8.81
C ASP A 8 -19.12 5.90 8.18
N ASP A 9 -19.34 7.05 8.81
CA ASP A 9 -18.71 8.29 8.38
C ASP A 9 -17.17 8.17 8.45
N PHE A 10 -16.49 8.49 7.35
CA PHE A 10 -15.04 8.44 7.25
C PHE A 10 -14.49 9.63 6.47
N LYS A 11 -13.20 9.90 6.64
CA LYS A 11 -12.43 10.81 5.78
C LYS A 11 -11.28 10.04 5.14
N ILE A 12 -11.00 10.34 3.88
CA ILE A 12 -9.85 9.81 3.15
C ILE A 12 -9.05 10.97 2.53
N CYS A 13 -7.74 10.88 2.59
CA CYS A 13 -6.87 11.90 2.03
C CYS A 13 -6.99 11.94 0.51
N SER A 14 -7.11 13.14 -0.07
CA SER A 14 -7.16 13.31 -1.54
C SER A 14 -5.79 13.13 -2.22
N GLN A 15 -4.70 13.16 -1.45
CA GLN A 15 -3.33 12.94 -1.93
C GLN A 15 -2.71 11.71 -1.29
N LEU A 16 -1.70 11.14 -1.97
CA LEU A 16 -0.84 10.10 -1.43
C LEU A 16 0.18 10.68 -0.45
N VAL A 17 0.66 9.84 0.46
CA VAL A 17 1.80 10.17 1.33
C VAL A 17 3.04 10.40 0.47
N THR A 18 3.71 11.52 0.73
CA THR A 18 4.92 11.94 0.03
C THR A 18 6.18 11.34 0.62
N ASN A 19 7.27 11.33 -0.16
CA ASN A 19 8.61 10.99 0.32
C ASN A 19 9.03 11.88 1.48
N LYS A 20 8.66 13.17 1.48
CA LYS A 20 8.91 14.08 2.60
C LYS A 20 8.25 13.58 3.88
N GLU A 21 6.96 13.31 3.85
CA GLU A 21 6.23 12.84 5.04
C GLU A 21 6.76 11.50 5.53
N TYR A 22 7.17 10.61 4.62
CA TYR A 22 7.76 9.34 4.97
C TYR A 22 9.17 9.49 5.56
N LEU A 23 9.95 10.46 5.10
CA LEU A 23 11.24 10.78 5.69
C LEU A 23 11.08 11.29 7.13
N GLU A 24 10.05 12.12 7.41
CA GLU A 24 9.73 12.54 8.79
C GLU A 24 9.44 11.34 9.70
N PHE A 25 8.80 10.28 9.18
CA PHE A 25 8.56 9.04 9.91
C PHE A 25 9.88 8.30 10.22
N ILE A 26 10.78 8.20 9.25
CA ILE A 26 12.11 7.59 9.45
C ILE A 26 12.91 8.40 10.49
N GLU A 27 12.97 9.72 10.34
CA GLU A 27 13.71 10.62 11.24
C GLU A 27 13.15 10.63 12.66
N ALA A 28 11.85 10.38 12.83
CA ALA A 28 11.22 10.22 14.13
C ALA A 28 11.47 8.87 14.81
N GLY A 29 12.29 7.99 14.21
CA GLY A 29 12.58 6.65 14.73
C GLY A 29 11.55 5.60 14.32
N GLY A 30 10.88 5.80 13.19
CA GLY A 30 9.77 4.95 12.75
C GLY A 30 10.14 3.47 12.53
N TYR A 31 11.40 3.17 12.22
CA TYR A 31 11.90 1.79 12.09
C TYR A 31 12.56 1.26 13.37
N GLU A 32 12.60 2.08 14.42
CA GLU A 32 13.18 1.78 15.73
C GLU A 32 12.12 1.64 16.83
N ASP A 33 10.94 2.24 16.64
CA ASP A 33 9.81 2.18 17.57
C ASP A 33 8.80 1.09 17.19
N PHE A 34 8.78 0.00 17.96
CA PHE A 34 7.86 -1.12 17.76
C PHE A 34 6.38 -0.77 18.00
N CYS A 35 6.07 0.33 18.68
CA CYS A 35 4.70 0.67 19.10
C CYS A 35 3.74 0.89 17.92
N HIS A 36 4.29 1.26 16.75
CA HIS A 36 3.50 1.51 15.55
C HIS A 36 3.31 0.28 14.68
N TRP A 37 4.04 -0.81 14.93
CA TRP A 37 4.08 -1.97 14.05
C TRP A 37 3.15 -3.08 14.51
N HIS A 38 2.56 -3.80 13.56
CA HIS A 38 2.05 -5.14 13.84
C HIS A 38 3.19 -6.06 14.26
N ALA A 39 2.92 -7.05 15.11
CA ALA A 39 3.94 -7.98 15.60
C ALA A 39 4.77 -8.62 14.47
N GLU A 40 4.11 -9.17 13.45
CA GLU A 40 4.78 -9.74 12.27
C GLU A 40 5.56 -8.69 11.46
N GLY A 41 5.06 -7.45 11.42
CA GLY A 41 5.75 -6.34 10.78
C GLY A 41 7.04 -5.95 11.53
N TRP A 42 7.00 -5.94 12.86
CA TRP A 42 8.19 -5.71 13.68
C TRP A 42 9.20 -6.83 13.56
N ASP A 43 8.75 -8.08 13.49
CA ASP A 43 9.62 -9.22 13.19
C ASP A 43 10.29 -9.07 11.82
N TRP A 44 9.54 -8.63 10.80
CA TRP A 44 10.07 -8.33 9.48
C TRP A 44 11.14 -7.23 9.53
N VAL A 45 10.90 -6.13 10.25
CA VAL A 45 11.89 -5.05 10.43
C VAL A 45 13.19 -5.60 11.01
N ARG A 46 13.10 -6.38 12.09
CA ARG A 46 14.28 -6.97 12.77
C ARG A 46 15.02 -7.96 11.89
N GLN A 47 14.31 -8.86 11.23
CA GLN A 47 14.92 -9.91 10.38
C GLN A 47 15.64 -9.32 9.17
N ASN A 48 15.09 -8.25 8.59
CA ASN A 48 15.66 -7.61 7.38
C ASN A 48 16.57 -6.43 7.71
N SER A 49 16.71 -6.06 8.99
CA SER A 49 17.37 -4.82 9.41
C SER A 49 16.88 -3.60 8.62
N ALA A 50 15.57 -3.55 8.38
CA ALA A 50 14.95 -2.55 7.53
C ALA A 50 15.03 -1.16 8.19
N LYS A 51 15.32 -0.13 7.38
CA LYS A 51 15.48 1.27 7.84
C LYS A 51 14.77 2.29 6.96
N SER A 52 14.28 1.86 5.81
CA SER A 52 13.71 2.73 4.78
C SER A 52 12.96 1.89 3.73
N PRO A 53 12.16 2.51 2.85
CA PRO A 53 11.54 1.82 1.72
C PRO A 53 12.57 1.13 0.83
N LEU A 54 12.12 0.14 0.06
CA LEU A 54 12.98 -0.56 -0.88
C LEU A 54 13.56 0.44 -1.91
N TYR A 55 14.87 0.30 -2.17
CA TYR A 55 15.70 1.15 -3.04
C TYR A 55 16.14 2.50 -2.48
N TRP A 56 15.79 2.84 -1.24
CA TRP A 56 16.36 4.01 -0.56
C TRP A 56 17.74 3.68 0.00
N HIS A 57 18.69 4.62 -0.17
CA HIS A 57 20.06 4.50 0.31
C HIS A 57 20.51 5.83 0.91
N PHE A 58 21.16 5.80 2.06
CA PHE A 58 21.77 6.98 2.66
C PHE A 58 23.25 7.03 2.28
N ILE A 59 23.63 7.98 1.43
CA ILE A 59 24.97 8.12 0.82
C ILE A 59 25.37 9.59 0.92
N ASP A 60 26.59 9.86 1.40
CA ASP A 60 27.13 11.23 1.55
C ASP A 60 26.15 12.20 2.23
N GLU A 61 25.58 11.76 3.36
CA GLU A 61 24.59 12.49 4.18
C GLU A 61 23.27 12.82 3.45
N LYS A 62 22.98 12.14 2.34
CA LYS A 62 21.77 12.34 1.54
C LYS A 62 21.01 11.05 1.33
N TRP A 63 19.69 11.17 1.30
CA TRP A 63 18.83 10.07 0.88
C TRP A 63 18.74 10.02 -0.66
N MET A 64 19.10 8.87 -1.20
CA MET A 64 19.12 8.54 -2.61
C MET A 64 18.12 7.41 -2.87
N ASN A 65 17.58 7.32 -4.09
CA ASN A 65 16.68 6.27 -4.53
C ASN A 65 17.12 5.70 -5.88
N TYR A 66 17.18 4.36 -6.00
CA TYR A 66 17.36 3.68 -7.28
C TYR A 66 16.05 3.60 -8.04
N THR A 67 15.94 4.41 -9.09
CA THR A 67 14.79 4.40 -10.01
C THR A 67 15.14 3.65 -11.30
N LEU A 68 14.16 3.50 -12.19
CA LEU A 68 14.40 3.00 -13.56
C LEU A 68 15.37 3.89 -14.37
N ASN A 69 15.58 5.14 -13.94
CA ASN A 69 16.54 6.09 -14.53
C ASN A 69 17.89 6.10 -13.78
N GLY A 70 18.14 5.13 -12.90
CA GLY A 70 19.35 5.05 -12.09
C GLY A 70 19.21 5.70 -10.70
N LEU A 71 20.36 5.87 -10.02
CA LEU A 71 20.46 6.44 -8.68
C LEU A 71 20.25 7.96 -8.73
N GLN A 72 19.30 8.47 -7.96
CA GLN A 72 18.95 9.89 -7.91
C GLN A 72 18.68 10.31 -6.47
N GLU A 73 18.83 11.60 -6.15
CA GLU A 73 18.39 12.12 -4.85
C GLU A 73 16.86 11.99 -4.75
N ILE A 74 16.34 11.73 -3.56
CA ILE A 74 14.90 11.54 -3.37
C ILE A 74 14.14 12.84 -3.67
N ASP A 75 13.18 12.78 -4.60
CA ASP A 75 12.22 13.87 -4.77
C ASP A 75 11.21 13.86 -3.62
N LEU A 76 11.36 14.82 -2.71
CA LEU A 76 10.51 14.98 -1.53
C LEU A 76 9.02 15.19 -1.84
N LYS A 77 8.65 15.65 -3.05
CA LYS A 77 7.26 15.90 -3.45
C LYS A 77 6.58 14.67 -4.07
N GLU A 78 7.36 13.69 -4.52
CA GLU A 78 6.82 12.47 -5.10
C GLU A 78 6.15 11.59 -4.05
N ALA A 79 5.18 10.79 -4.49
CA ALA A 79 4.53 9.82 -3.63
C ALA A 79 5.50 8.69 -3.26
N VAL A 80 5.53 8.32 -1.97
CA VAL A 80 6.35 7.20 -1.50
C VAL A 80 6.03 5.93 -2.29
N CYS A 81 7.08 5.17 -2.58
CA CYS A 81 7.02 3.99 -3.43
C CYS A 81 7.77 2.83 -2.78
N HIS A 82 7.41 1.61 -3.17
CA HIS A 82 8.09 0.38 -2.77
C HIS A 82 8.10 0.12 -1.26
N ILE A 83 6.94 0.35 -0.64
CA ILE A 83 6.66 0.03 0.76
C ILE A 83 5.70 -1.15 0.86
N ASN A 84 5.90 -2.02 1.84
CA ASN A 84 5.04 -3.15 2.11
C ASN A 84 3.82 -2.74 2.96
N PHE A 85 2.92 -3.69 3.24
CA PHE A 85 1.73 -3.40 4.02
C PHE A 85 2.06 -3.01 5.47
N PHE A 86 3.07 -3.64 6.07
CA PHE A 86 3.47 -3.35 7.44
C PHE A 86 3.98 -1.93 7.61
N GLU A 87 4.83 -1.48 6.69
CA GLU A 87 5.31 -0.10 6.57
C GLU A 87 4.16 0.89 6.38
N ALA A 88 3.22 0.58 5.47
CA ALA A 88 2.04 1.41 5.25
C ALA A 88 1.20 1.58 6.53
N SER A 89 0.95 0.48 7.24
CA SER A 89 0.18 0.46 8.49
C SER A 89 0.90 1.19 9.61
N ALA A 90 2.22 0.97 9.76
CA ALA A 90 3.04 1.61 10.78
C ALA A 90 3.10 3.13 10.59
N PHE A 91 3.30 3.58 9.34
CA PHE A 91 3.24 5.00 9.01
C PHE A 91 1.87 5.62 9.34
N ALA A 92 0.78 4.93 8.97
CA ALA A 92 -0.57 5.42 9.26
C ALA A 92 -0.82 5.52 10.78
N SER A 93 -0.40 4.51 11.53
CA SER A 93 -0.44 4.48 13.01
C SER A 93 0.34 5.64 13.61
N TRP A 94 1.57 5.88 13.14
CA TRP A 94 2.41 7.00 13.60
C TRP A 94 1.79 8.37 13.33
N LYS A 95 1.14 8.57 12.17
CA LYS A 95 0.37 9.79 11.89
C LYS A 95 -0.96 9.89 12.66
N GLY A 96 -1.29 8.94 13.54
CA GLY A 96 -2.57 8.90 14.28
C GLY A 96 -3.78 8.66 13.37
N LYS A 97 -3.58 7.95 12.27
CA LYS A 97 -4.57 7.63 11.22
C LYS A 97 -4.59 6.12 10.98
N ARG A 98 -5.25 5.69 9.90
CA ARG A 98 -5.32 4.30 9.45
C ARG A 98 -5.25 4.21 7.93
N LEU A 99 -5.07 3.00 7.42
CA LEU A 99 -5.33 2.71 6.01
C LEU A 99 -6.86 2.59 5.78
N PRO A 100 -7.38 3.03 4.62
CA PRO A 100 -8.78 2.82 4.26
C PRO A 100 -9.06 1.33 4.06
N THR A 101 -10.30 0.90 4.30
CA THR A 101 -10.78 -0.37 3.76
C THR A 101 -10.92 -0.28 2.23
N GLU A 102 -10.94 -1.42 1.53
CA GLU A 102 -11.13 -1.41 0.07
C GLU A 102 -12.49 -0.84 -0.35
N ALA A 103 -13.50 -0.94 0.53
CA ALA A 103 -14.83 -0.39 0.30
C ALA A 103 -14.88 1.13 0.48
N GLU A 104 -14.25 1.68 1.52
CA GLU A 104 -14.09 3.13 1.69
C GLU A 104 -13.33 3.74 0.51
N TRP A 105 -12.24 3.08 0.08
CA TRP A 105 -11.47 3.51 -1.08
C TRP A 105 -12.32 3.51 -2.35
N GLU A 106 -13.07 2.42 -2.61
CA GLU A 106 -13.93 2.31 -3.79
C GLU A 106 -15.02 3.39 -3.81
N ALA A 107 -15.69 3.60 -2.66
CA ALA A 107 -16.74 4.60 -2.52
C ALA A 107 -16.23 6.04 -2.73
N ALA A 108 -15.00 6.33 -2.31
CA ALA A 108 -14.41 7.66 -2.42
C ALA A 108 -13.60 7.89 -3.71
N SER A 109 -13.39 6.85 -4.54
CA SER A 109 -12.47 6.88 -5.69
C SER A 109 -12.79 7.91 -6.78
N GLU A 110 -14.01 8.46 -6.79
CA GLU A 110 -14.41 9.53 -7.72
C GLU A 110 -14.04 10.94 -7.20
N HIS A 111 -13.56 11.05 -5.96
CA HIS A 111 -13.25 12.33 -5.30
C HIS A 111 -11.75 12.64 -5.21
N PHE A 112 -10.90 11.81 -5.80
CA PHE A 112 -9.46 12.02 -5.84
C PHE A 112 -8.82 11.32 -7.05
N ASP A 113 -7.65 11.80 -7.44
CA ASP A 113 -6.85 11.13 -8.47
C ASP A 113 -6.13 9.91 -7.89
N TRP A 114 -6.14 8.82 -8.65
CA TRP A 114 -5.44 7.58 -8.36
C TRP A 114 -4.70 7.09 -9.62
N GLY A 115 -3.84 6.09 -9.46
CA GLY A 115 -3.08 5.50 -10.57
C GLY A 115 -1.58 5.77 -10.54
N LYS A 116 -1.09 6.58 -9.60
CA LYS A 116 0.36 6.78 -9.40
C LYS A 116 1.00 5.61 -8.67
N ARG A 117 0.30 5.00 -7.70
CA ARG A 117 0.75 3.86 -6.88
C ARG A 117 -0.42 2.94 -6.59
N TRP A 118 -0.16 1.64 -6.50
CA TRP A 118 -1.09 0.72 -5.86
C TRP A 118 -1.19 1.07 -4.39
N GLU A 119 -2.39 1.34 -3.91
CA GLU A 119 -2.60 1.90 -2.57
C GLU A 119 -3.03 0.80 -1.62
N TRP A 120 -2.24 0.54 -0.56
CA TRP A 120 -2.56 -0.46 0.44
C TRP A 120 -3.87 -0.13 1.16
N THR A 121 -4.71 -1.14 1.34
CA THR A 121 -5.95 -1.04 2.12
C THR A 121 -5.89 -1.96 3.34
N ASN A 122 -6.65 -1.62 4.39
CA ASN A 122 -6.83 -2.49 5.55
C ASN A 122 -7.91 -3.56 5.28
N SER A 123 -7.80 -4.26 4.16
CA SER A 123 -8.74 -5.31 3.76
C SER A 123 -7.99 -6.55 3.26
N ALA A 124 -8.28 -7.68 3.89
CA ALA A 124 -7.76 -8.97 3.44
C ALA A 124 -8.35 -9.34 2.07
N TYR A 125 -7.56 -9.99 1.22
CA TYR A 125 -8.01 -10.46 -0.07
C TYR A 125 -8.88 -11.72 0.08
N LEU A 126 -10.12 -11.49 0.49
CA LEU A 126 -11.14 -12.53 0.66
C LEU A 126 -12.12 -12.55 -0.52
N PRO A 127 -12.81 -13.68 -0.77
CA PRO A 127 -13.92 -13.71 -1.71
C PRO A 127 -15.03 -12.78 -1.24
N TYR A 128 -15.55 -11.97 -2.15
CA TYR A 128 -16.81 -11.26 -1.89
C TYR A 128 -17.97 -12.25 -1.67
N PRO A 129 -19.00 -11.87 -0.89
CA PRO A 129 -20.18 -12.70 -0.69
C PRO A 129 -20.77 -13.21 -2.01
N GLY A 130 -21.06 -14.51 -2.07
CA GLY A 130 -21.59 -15.18 -3.27
C GLY A 130 -20.57 -15.45 -4.37
N PHE A 131 -19.27 -15.22 -4.13
CA PHE A 131 -18.22 -15.67 -5.06
C PHE A 131 -18.27 -17.18 -5.26
N LYS A 132 -18.32 -17.60 -6.52
CA LYS A 132 -18.24 -19.00 -6.93
C LYS A 132 -17.00 -19.19 -7.79
N LYS A 133 -16.28 -20.29 -7.57
CA LYS A 133 -15.20 -20.71 -8.46
C LYS A 133 -15.84 -21.42 -9.65
N GLU A 134 -15.57 -20.93 -10.86
CA GLU A 134 -15.94 -21.64 -12.09
C GLU A 134 -15.14 -22.94 -12.19
N ALA A 135 -15.69 -23.96 -12.84
CA ALA A 135 -14.96 -25.21 -13.08
C ALA A 135 -13.83 -25.01 -14.10
N GLY A 136 -12.70 -25.70 -13.91
CA GLY A 136 -11.54 -25.65 -14.81
C GLY A 136 -10.54 -24.53 -14.52
N ALA A 137 -9.56 -24.36 -15.42
CA ALA A 137 -8.38 -23.51 -15.21
C ALA A 137 -8.71 -22.02 -14.94
N VAL A 138 -9.85 -21.52 -15.44
CA VAL A 138 -10.31 -20.14 -15.21
C VAL A 138 -10.68 -19.90 -13.74
N GLY A 139 -11.21 -20.90 -13.03
CA GLY A 139 -11.56 -20.80 -11.61
C GLY A 139 -10.35 -20.71 -10.67
N GLU A 140 -9.17 -21.16 -11.14
CA GLU A 140 -7.92 -21.09 -10.38
C GLU A 140 -7.25 -19.71 -10.42
N TYR A 141 -7.66 -18.84 -11.34
CA TYR A 141 -6.96 -17.59 -11.61
C TYR A 141 -6.85 -16.69 -10.36
N ASN A 142 -7.93 -16.63 -9.56
CA ASN A 142 -8.01 -15.77 -8.37
C ASN A 142 -8.29 -16.54 -7.08
N GLY A 143 -9.21 -17.51 -7.13
CA GLY A 143 -9.80 -18.09 -5.93
C GLY A 143 -8.86 -18.94 -5.08
N LYS A 144 -7.70 -19.38 -5.60
CA LYS A 144 -6.69 -20.12 -4.83
C LYS A 144 -5.76 -19.23 -4.00
N PHE A 145 -5.78 -17.92 -4.28
CA PHE A 145 -4.89 -16.93 -3.65
C PHE A 145 -5.59 -16.10 -2.57
N MET A 146 -6.87 -16.36 -2.29
CA MET A 146 -7.67 -15.60 -1.31
C MET A 146 -7.38 -16.00 0.14
N VAL A 147 -6.10 -15.96 0.52
CA VAL A 147 -5.57 -16.27 1.86
C VAL A 147 -4.21 -15.58 2.01
N ASN A 148 -3.91 -15.05 3.21
CA ASN A 148 -2.62 -14.45 3.58
C ASN A 148 -2.13 -13.29 2.68
N GLN A 149 -3.07 -12.50 2.15
CA GLN A 149 -2.77 -11.36 1.27
C GLN A 149 -3.68 -10.18 1.59
N MET A 150 -3.17 -8.97 1.37
CA MET A 150 -3.91 -7.72 1.55
C MET A 150 -4.24 -7.09 0.21
N VAL A 151 -5.36 -6.40 0.14
CA VAL A 151 -5.84 -5.76 -1.08
C VAL A 151 -5.15 -4.41 -1.28
N LEU A 152 -4.81 -4.12 -2.54
CA LEU A 152 -4.43 -2.79 -3.00
C LEU A 152 -5.41 -2.31 -4.08
N ARG A 153 -5.63 -0.99 -4.12
CA ARG A 153 -6.57 -0.35 -5.04
C ARG A 153 -5.88 0.71 -5.92
N GLY A 154 -6.62 1.21 -6.90
CA GLY A 154 -6.13 2.17 -7.89
C GLY A 154 -5.40 1.48 -9.05
N ALA A 155 -4.19 1.97 -9.30
CA ALA A 155 -3.24 1.48 -10.31
C ALA A 155 -1.87 2.11 -10.02
N SER A 156 -0.83 1.73 -10.75
CA SER A 156 0.48 2.37 -10.65
C SER A 156 0.95 2.93 -11.99
N VAL A 157 2.05 3.71 -11.95
CA VAL A 157 2.77 4.18 -13.14
C VAL A 157 3.20 3.05 -14.09
N ALA A 158 3.27 1.81 -13.61
CA ALA A 158 3.61 0.61 -14.39
C ALA A 158 2.36 -0.17 -14.86
N THR A 159 1.15 0.31 -14.57
CA THR A 159 -0.10 -0.35 -14.98
C THR A 159 -0.49 0.11 -16.40
N PRO A 160 -0.70 -0.82 -17.36
CA PRO A 160 -1.06 -0.44 -18.73
C PRO A 160 -2.35 0.38 -18.82
N PRO A 161 -2.44 1.37 -19.73
CA PRO A 161 -3.68 2.09 -20.00
C PRO A 161 -4.83 1.15 -20.35
N GLY A 162 -6.02 1.39 -19.80
CA GLY A 162 -7.22 0.58 -20.03
C GLY A 162 -7.34 -0.70 -19.19
N HIS A 163 -6.32 -1.06 -18.40
CA HIS A 163 -6.37 -2.24 -17.51
C HIS A 163 -7.09 -1.96 -16.18
N SER A 164 -6.96 -0.74 -15.68
CA SER A 164 -7.45 -0.36 -14.35
C SER A 164 -8.94 -0.04 -14.35
N ARG A 165 -9.58 -0.31 -13.22
CA ARG A 165 -10.97 0.05 -12.92
C ARG A 165 -11.03 0.48 -11.47
N ASN A 166 -11.94 1.38 -11.13
CA ASN A 166 -12.15 1.76 -9.74
C ASN A 166 -12.55 0.56 -8.88
N THR A 167 -13.08 -0.54 -9.43
CA THR A 167 -13.37 -1.82 -8.73
C THR A 167 -12.22 -2.86 -8.78
N TYR A 168 -11.05 -2.53 -9.35
CA TYR A 168 -9.96 -3.50 -9.52
C TYR A 168 -9.24 -3.79 -8.20
N ARG A 169 -9.15 -5.08 -7.84
CA ARG A 169 -8.50 -5.54 -6.60
C ARG A 169 -7.16 -6.17 -6.94
N ASN A 170 -6.07 -5.45 -6.70
CA ASN A 170 -4.75 -6.06 -6.69
C ASN A 170 -4.50 -6.68 -5.30
N PHE A 171 -3.60 -7.63 -5.18
CA PHE A 171 -3.35 -8.32 -3.91
C PHE A 171 -1.91 -8.83 -3.85
N PHE A 172 -1.29 -8.66 -2.68
CA PHE A 172 0.05 -9.16 -2.40
C PHE A 172 0.19 -9.55 -0.93
N GLN A 173 1.18 -10.40 -0.64
CA GLN A 173 1.61 -10.70 0.73
C GLN A 173 2.12 -9.43 1.42
N THR A 174 1.91 -9.36 2.73
CA THR A 174 2.13 -8.17 3.56
C THR A 174 3.55 -7.66 3.61
N HIS A 175 4.56 -8.52 3.39
CA HIS A 175 5.98 -8.18 3.48
C HIS A 175 6.61 -7.76 2.13
N LEU A 176 5.89 -7.86 1.01
CA LEU A 176 6.44 -7.58 -0.31
C LEU A 176 6.49 -6.07 -0.61
N GLN A 177 7.66 -5.59 -1.04
CA GLN A 177 7.93 -4.17 -1.32
C GLN A 177 8.18 -3.87 -2.81
N TRP A 178 8.52 -4.87 -3.63
CA TRP A 178 9.02 -4.65 -5.00
C TRP A 178 8.00 -4.02 -5.98
N GLN A 179 6.72 -4.05 -5.63
CA GLN A 179 5.65 -3.45 -6.41
C GLN A 179 5.66 -1.92 -6.28
N PHE A 180 5.04 -1.22 -7.23
CA PHE A 180 4.85 0.24 -7.15
C PHE A 180 3.72 0.61 -6.19
N THR A 181 3.95 0.37 -4.91
CA THR A 181 2.99 0.52 -3.81
C THR A 181 3.18 1.83 -3.06
N GLY A 182 2.09 2.40 -2.53
CA GLY A 182 2.11 3.64 -1.76
C GLY A 182 1.00 3.67 -0.71
N ILE A 183 0.84 4.83 -0.08
CA ILE A 183 -0.04 5.00 1.08
C ILE A 183 -1.04 6.12 0.81
N ARG A 184 -2.32 5.86 1.06
CA ARG A 184 -3.36 6.87 1.23
C ARG A 184 -3.96 6.70 2.62
N LEU A 185 -4.04 7.79 3.38
CA LEU A 185 -4.52 7.73 4.76
C LEU A 185 -6.03 7.93 4.82
N ALA A 186 -6.65 7.33 5.84
CA ALA A 186 -8.04 7.52 6.22
C ALA A 186 -8.16 7.71 7.73
N GLN A 187 -9.32 8.23 8.16
CA GLN A 187 -9.74 8.31 9.57
C GLN A 187 -11.26 8.14 9.65
#